data_AF-A0A1G7VRT9-F1
#
_entry.id   AF-A0A1G7VRT9-F1
#
_cell.length_a   1.000
_cell.length_b   1.000
_cell.length_c   1.000
_cell.angle_alpha   90.00
_cell.angle_beta   90.00
_cell.angle_gamma   90.00
#
_symmetry.space_group_name_H-M   'P 1'
#
loop_
_entity.id
_entity.type
_entity.pdbx_description
1 polymer ?
#
loop_
_entity_poly.entity_id
_entity_poly.type
_entity_poly.pdbx_seq_one_letter_code
_entity_poly.pdbx_strand_id
1 'polypeptide(L)'
;MIEADDIGGVHVKYLHHCPRQLWLYSRGFRPEHLSATVQIGEATHETSYTRSSPIDLGAAQLDHLDGETWVHEVKSSSKPSRADEAQAMHYCYRLHAVGVQAKGGILHYPKTRRTKRLPYTPQAAVQAENDIADVLGVITAPASPPRLPQSRCRGCSYFDYCWSD
;
A
#
# COMPACT_ATOMS: atom_id res chain seq x y z
N MET A 1 -4.64 2.58 20.71
CA MET A 1 -5.60 1.87 19.83
C MET A 1 -5.29 2.37 18.42
N ILE A 2 -5.33 1.51 17.39
CA ILE A 2 -5.08 1.98 16.01
C ILE A 2 -6.36 2.65 15.53
N GLU A 3 -6.26 3.90 15.12
CA GLU A 3 -7.37 4.70 14.61
C GLU A 3 -7.32 4.83 13.08
N ALA A 4 -8.38 5.37 12.47
CA ALA A 4 -8.45 5.58 11.02
C ALA A 4 -7.27 6.41 10.47
N ASP A 5 -6.81 7.39 11.23
CA ASP A 5 -5.69 8.26 10.85
C ASP A 5 -4.34 7.52 10.81
N ASP A 6 -4.19 6.44 11.55
CA ASP A 6 -2.97 5.61 11.56
C ASP A 6 -2.87 4.68 10.34
N ILE A 7 -3.95 4.58 9.55
CA ILE A 7 -3.98 3.72 8.38
C ILE A 7 -3.17 4.34 7.23
N GLY A 8 -1.92 3.89 7.11
CA GLY A 8 -1.04 4.18 5.97
C GLY A 8 -1.23 3.24 4.76
N GLY A 9 -0.57 3.56 3.64
CA GLY A 9 -0.74 2.85 2.36
C GLY A 9 -0.35 1.36 2.38
N VAL A 10 0.59 0.96 3.24
CA VAL A 10 0.95 -0.46 3.42
C VAL A 10 -0.22 -1.31 3.93
N HIS A 11 -1.07 -0.74 4.80
CA HIS A 11 -2.24 -1.44 5.32
C HIS A 11 -3.26 -1.72 4.22
N VAL A 12 -3.57 -0.70 3.41
CA VAL A 12 -4.48 -0.83 2.27
C VAL A 12 -3.93 -1.81 1.23
N LYS A 13 -2.62 -1.76 0.96
CA LYS A 13 -1.95 -2.75 0.10
C LYS A 13 -2.15 -4.17 0.63
N TYR A 14 -1.95 -4.40 1.93
CA TYR A 14 -2.12 -5.72 2.52
C TYR A 14 -3.58 -6.16 2.58
N LEU A 15 -4.54 -5.25 2.80
CA LEU A 15 -5.97 -5.56 2.69
C LEU A 15 -6.29 -6.22 1.34
N HIS A 16 -5.90 -5.58 0.24
CA HIS A 16 -6.20 -6.06 -1.11
C HIS A 16 -5.30 -7.22 -1.57
N HIS A 17 -4.13 -7.41 -0.95
CA HIS A 17 -3.24 -8.51 -1.26
C HIS A 17 -3.59 -9.79 -0.48
N CYS A 18 -3.64 -9.70 0.85
CA CYS A 18 -3.90 -10.79 1.79
C CYS A 18 -4.33 -10.23 3.17
N PRO A 19 -5.64 -10.27 3.52
CA PRO A 19 -6.12 -9.79 4.82
C PRO A 19 -5.45 -10.48 6.02
N ARG A 20 -5.07 -11.75 5.87
CA ARG A 20 -4.30 -12.47 6.91
C ARG A 20 -2.92 -11.86 7.13
N GLN A 21 -2.23 -11.42 6.07
CA GLN A 21 -0.97 -10.71 6.18
C GLN A 21 -1.16 -9.38 6.90
N LEU A 22 -2.22 -8.62 6.59
CA LEU A 22 -2.56 -7.39 7.30
C LEU A 22 -2.76 -7.63 8.81
N TRP A 23 -3.52 -8.66 9.16
CA TRP A 23 -3.76 -9.05 10.55
C TRP A 23 -2.45 -9.40 11.31
N LEU A 24 -1.54 -10.11 10.66
CA LEU A 24 -0.23 -10.48 11.23
C LEU A 24 0.72 -9.27 11.34
N TYR A 25 0.78 -8.45 10.30
CA TYR A 25 1.59 -7.23 10.24
C TYR A 25 1.24 -6.25 11.36
N SER A 26 -0.06 -6.03 11.60
CA SER A 26 -0.56 -5.17 12.68
C SER A 26 -0.23 -5.69 14.09
N ARG A 27 0.13 -6.98 14.23
CA ARG A 27 0.61 -7.61 15.46
C ARG A 27 2.13 -7.71 15.54
N GLY A 28 2.85 -7.04 14.64
CA GLY A 28 4.31 -6.97 14.64
C GLY A 28 5.01 -8.14 13.96
N PHE A 29 4.30 -9.10 13.37
CA PHE A 29 4.93 -10.19 12.62
C PHE A 29 5.35 -9.69 11.23
N ARG A 30 6.66 -9.55 11.00
CA ARG A 30 7.26 -8.94 9.78
C ARG A 30 8.42 -9.78 9.21
N PRO A 31 8.16 -10.99 8.69
CA PRO A 31 9.21 -11.84 8.10
C PRO A 31 9.83 -11.26 6.81
N GLU A 32 9.21 -10.22 6.23
CA GLU A 32 9.68 -9.51 5.04
C GLU A 32 11.13 -9.03 5.16
N HIS A 33 11.57 -8.56 6.33
CA HIS A 33 12.94 -8.06 6.54
C HIS A 33 14.03 -9.14 6.33
N LEU A 34 13.64 -10.42 6.35
CA LEU A 34 14.52 -11.56 6.09
C LEU A 34 14.59 -11.93 4.59
N SER A 35 13.73 -11.33 3.75
CA SER A 35 13.70 -11.60 2.32
C SER A 35 14.58 -10.60 1.56
N ALA A 36 15.58 -11.11 0.82
CA ALA A 36 16.44 -10.29 -0.04
C ALA A 36 15.65 -9.44 -1.06
N THR A 37 14.44 -9.88 -1.45
CA THR A 37 13.57 -9.13 -2.38
C THR A 37 13.01 -7.85 -1.74
N VAL A 38 12.79 -7.86 -0.42
CA VAL A 38 12.27 -6.70 0.34
C VAL A 38 13.40 -5.72 0.63
N GLN A 39 14.59 -6.22 0.98
CA GLN A 39 15.79 -5.39 1.18
C GLN A 39 16.15 -4.59 -0.08
N ILE A 40 15.96 -5.15 -1.28
CA ILE A 40 16.15 -4.43 -2.55
C ILE A 40 15.10 -3.32 -2.72
N GLY A 41 13.86 -3.54 -2.25
CA GLY A 41 12.83 -2.51 -2.20
C GLY A 41 13.25 -1.36 -1.28
N GLU A 42 13.58 -1.68 -0.02
CA GLU A 42 14.04 -0.71 0.98
C GLU A 42 15.28 0.08 0.54
N ALA A 43 16.26 -0.54 -0.12
CA ALA A 43 17.45 0.14 -0.64
C ALA A 43 17.15 1.14 -1.78
N THR A 44 16.02 0.98 -2.49
CA THR A 44 15.56 1.96 -3.49
C THR A 44 14.86 3.17 -2.81
N HIS A 45 14.53 3.05 -1.52
CA HIS A 45 13.67 4.00 -0.78
C HIS A 45 14.44 5.05 0.05
N GLU A 46 15.75 4.89 0.32
CA GLU A 46 16.50 5.82 1.19
C GLU A 46 16.67 7.25 0.64
N THR A 47 16.25 7.55 -0.60
CA THR A 47 16.51 8.84 -1.27
C THR A 47 15.31 9.81 -1.35
N SER A 48 14.33 9.75 -0.45
CA SER A 48 13.22 10.75 -0.45
C SER A 48 12.85 11.25 0.94
N TYR A 49 13.83 11.83 1.61
CA TYR A 49 13.60 12.70 2.77
C TYR A 49 13.74 14.16 2.34
N THR A 50 12.61 14.79 2.02
CA THR A 50 12.53 16.26 2.00
C THR A 50 11.28 16.70 2.76
N ARG A 51 11.53 17.54 3.77
CA ARG A 51 10.62 17.96 4.85
C ARG A 51 9.37 18.70 4.35
N SER A 52 8.25 18.41 5.03
CA SER A 52 7.15 19.31 5.45
C SER A 52 5.73 18.97 4.95
N SER A 53 5.15 17.91 5.51
CA SER A 53 3.71 17.74 5.78
C SER A 53 3.50 16.53 6.72
N PRO A 54 2.43 16.48 7.53
CA PRO A 54 2.19 15.42 8.54
C PRO A 54 1.76 14.06 7.97
N ILE A 55 1.71 13.91 6.64
CA ILE A 55 1.31 12.65 5.99
C ILE A 55 2.56 11.86 5.61
N ASP A 56 2.82 10.77 6.32
CA ASP A 56 3.77 9.76 5.89
C ASP A 56 3.19 9.00 4.68
N LEU A 57 3.68 9.35 3.49
CA LEU A 57 3.33 8.69 2.22
C LEU A 57 4.16 7.40 1.98
N GLY A 58 5.03 7.02 2.90
CA GLY A 58 5.96 5.90 2.71
C GLY A 58 6.84 6.11 1.48
N ALA A 59 6.81 5.15 0.55
CA ALA A 59 7.61 5.19 -0.68
C ALA A 59 7.03 6.11 -1.79
N ALA A 60 5.85 6.71 -1.59
CA ALA A 60 5.24 7.56 -2.59
C ALA A 60 5.80 8.99 -2.54
N GLN A 61 6.02 9.56 -3.72
CA GLN A 61 6.49 10.93 -3.92
C GLN A 61 5.36 11.79 -4.50
N LEU A 62 5.37 13.09 -4.19
CA LEU A 62 4.51 14.08 -4.84
C LEU A 62 5.30 14.80 -5.93
N ASP A 63 4.72 14.93 -7.11
CA ASP A 63 5.30 15.71 -8.20
C ASP A 63 4.20 16.52 -8.90
N HIS A 64 4.59 17.64 -9.51
CA HIS A 64 3.72 18.48 -10.31
C HIS A 64 3.94 18.18 -11.79
N LEU A 65 2.91 17.61 -12.44
CA LEU A 65 2.92 17.32 -13.86
C LEU A 65 1.80 18.13 -14.53
N ASP A 66 2.17 18.92 -15.53
CA ASP A 66 1.27 19.83 -16.26
C ASP A 66 0.52 20.84 -15.35
N GLY A 67 1.16 21.26 -14.25
CA GLY A 67 0.56 22.17 -13.26
C GLY A 67 -0.40 21.49 -12.27
N GLU A 68 -0.58 20.17 -12.36
CA GLU A 68 -1.41 19.38 -11.46
C GLU A 68 -0.55 18.52 -10.52
N THR A 69 -1.03 18.27 -9.29
CA THR A 69 -0.32 17.42 -8.32
C THR A 69 -0.62 15.95 -8.56
N TRP A 70 0.40 15.10 -8.67
CA TRP A 70 0.27 13.66 -8.86
C TRP A 70 1.06 12.88 -7.79
N VAL A 71 0.51 11.75 -7.37
CA VAL A 71 1.19 10.80 -6.48
C VAL A 71 1.97 9.80 -7.31
N HIS A 72 3.29 9.73 -7.16
CA HIS A 72 4.16 8.82 -7.87
C HIS A 72 4.58 7.67 -6.95
N GLU A 73 4.43 6.42 -7.40
CA GLU A 73 4.78 5.23 -6.63
C GLU A 73 5.52 4.24 -7.53
N VAL A 74 6.71 3.80 -7.11
CA VAL A 74 7.53 2.84 -7.84
C VAL A 74 7.30 1.43 -7.30
N LYS A 75 7.02 0.47 -8.19
CA LYS A 75 6.74 -0.92 -7.85
C LYS A 75 7.83 -1.86 -8.33
N SER A 76 8.31 -2.70 -7.43
CA SER A 76 9.27 -3.76 -7.73
C SER A 76 8.63 -4.97 -8.44
N SER A 77 7.30 -5.05 -8.48
CA SER A 77 6.55 -6.06 -9.23
C SER A 77 6.55 -5.73 -10.73
N SER A 78 6.29 -6.74 -11.57
CA SER A 78 6.24 -6.57 -13.03
C SER A 78 4.83 -6.27 -13.54
N LYS A 79 3.79 -6.55 -12.74
CA LYS A 79 2.38 -6.46 -13.11
C LYS A 79 1.62 -5.57 -12.14
N PRO A 80 0.78 -4.65 -12.65
CA PRO A 80 -0.16 -3.92 -11.81
C PRO A 80 -1.10 -4.85 -11.06
N SER A 81 -1.43 -4.48 -9.82
CA SER A 81 -2.40 -5.19 -9.00
C SER A 81 -3.41 -4.21 -8.39
N ARG A 82 -4.59 -4.73 -8.02
CA ARG A 82 -5.60 -3.95 -7.28
C ARG A 82 -5.04 -3.33 -6.01
N ALA A 83 -4.11 -4.01 -5.34
CA ALA A 83 -3.43 -3.50 -4.15
C ALA A 83 -2.57 -2.25 -4.44
N ASP A 84 -1.88 -2.22 -5.58
CA ASP A 84 -1.08 -1.05 -5.98
C ASP A 84 -1.99 0.15 -6.30
N GLU A 85 -3.13 -0.10 -6.95
CA GLU A 85 -4.12 0.93 -7.31
C GLU A 85 -4.78 1.51 -6.06
N ALA A 86 -5.28 0.65 -5.17
CA ALA A 86 -5.90 1.05 -3.92
C ALA A 86 -4.93 1.84 -3.03
N GLN A 87 -3.67 1.43 -2.95
CA GLN A 87 -2.65 2.17 -2.21
C GLN A 87 -2.45 3.59 -2.78
N ALA A 88 -2.36 3.75 -4.10
CA ALA A 88 -2.22 5.08 -4.70
C ALA A 88 -3.46 5.96 -4.48
N MET A 89 -4.66 5.39 -4.54
CA MET A 89 -5.90 6.12 -4.26
C MET A 89 -6.00 6.53 -2.79
N HIS A 90 -5.53 5.69 -1.87
CA HIS A 90 -5.43 6.03 -0.45
C HIS A 90 -4.53 7.25 -0.22
N TYR A 91 -3.38 7.33 -0.88
CA TYR A 91 -2.53 8.52 -0.78
C TYR A 91 -3.23 9.77 -1.32
N CYS A 92 -3.91 9.67 -2.47
CA CYS A 92 -4.72 10.78 -2.99
C CYS A 92 -5.79 11.21 -1.98
N TYR A 93 -6.48 10.26 -1.37
CA TYR A 93 -7.49 10.52 -0.33
C TYR A 93 -6.91 11.29 0.87
N ARG A 94 -5.77 10.84 1.41
CA ARG A 94 -5.12 11.52 2.54
C ARG A 94 -4.64 12.93 2.19
N LEU A 95 -4.15 13.14 0.97
CA LEU A 95 -3.76 14.47 0.48
C LEU A 95 -4.94 15.42 0.39
N HIS A 96 -6.08 14.95 -0.13
CA HIS A 96 -7.31 15.75 -0.20
C HIS A 96 -7.80 16.15 1.19
N ALA A 97 -7.71 15.26 2.19
CA ALA A 97 -8.09 15.54 3.57
C ALA A 97 -7.29 16.70 4.23
N VAL A 98 -6.07 16.97 3.75
CA VAL A 98 -5.23 18.09 4.21
C VAL A 98 -5.20 19.27 3.22
N GLY A 99 -6.10 19.28 2.24
CA GLY A 99 -6.25 20.38 1.28
C GLY A 99 -5.39 20.28 0.01
N VAL A 100 -4.61 19.22 -0.16
CA VAL A 100 -3.81 18.99 -1.38
C VAL A 100 -4.65 18.26 -2.43
N GLN A 101 -5.00 18.99 -3.50
CA GLN A 101 -5.84 18.48 -4.60
C GLN A 101 -5.03 17.59 -5.56
N ALA A 102 -4.69 16.38 -5.14
CA ALA A 102 -4.05 15.40 -6.00
C ALA A 102 -4.99 14.96 -7.12
N LYS A 103 -4.54 15.02 -8.38
CA LYS A 103 -5.35 14.57 -9.53
C LYS A 103 -5.41 13.04 -9.58
N GLY A 104 -4.39 12.34 -9.11
CA GLY A 104 -4.36 10.89 -9.18
C GLY A 104 -3.01 10.28 -8.88
N GLY A 105 -2.92 8.97 -9.11
CA GLY A 105 -1.71 8.19 -8.93
C GLY A 105 -1.04 7.84 -10.25
N ILE A 106 0.29 7.81 -10.24
CA ILE A 106 1.14 7.31 -11.31
C ILE A 106 1.98 6.17 -10.76
N LEU A 107 1.65 4.95 -11.19
CA LEU A 107 2.35 3.74 -10.78
C LEU A 107 3.42 3.39 -11.81
N HIS A 108 4.67 3.33 -11.38
CA HIS A 108 5.82 2.98 -12.22
C HIS A 108 6.24 1.54 -11.97
N TYR A 109 6.40 0.75 -13.03
CA TYR A 109 6.83 -0.65 -13.00
C TYR A 109 8.12 -0.79 -13.82
N PRO A 110 9.31 -0.50 -13.25
CA PRO A 110 10.56 -0.41 -13.99
C PRO A 110 10.94 -1.71 -14.71
N LYS A 111 10.69 -2.87 -14.08
CA LYS A 111 11.00 -4.19 -14.65
C LYS A 111 10.32 -4.45 -16.00
N THR A 112 9.16 -3.85 -16.23
CA THR A 112 8.41 -3.98 -17.48
C THR A 112 8.34 -2.69 -18.29
N ARG A 113 9.00 -1.62 -17.81
CA ARG A 113 8.92 -0.25 -18.37
C ARG A 113 7.48 0.22 -18.57
N ARG A 114 6.58 -0.19 -17.67
CA ARG A 114 5.17 0.20 -17.71
C ARG A 114 4.91 1.31 -16.72
N THR A 115 4.11 2.29 -17.13
CA THR A 115 3.56 3.32 -16.25
C THR A 115 2.05 3.28 -16.36
N LYS A 116 1.36 3.30 -15.22
CA LYS A 116 -0.11 3.33 -15.16
C LYS A 116 -0.56 4.60 -14.45
N ARG A 117 -1.25 5.47 -15.17
CA ARG A 117 -1.89 6.69 -14.64
C ARG A 117 -3.33 6.37 -14.23
N LEU A 118 -3.71 6.74 -13.01
CA LEU A 118 -4.99 6.46 -12.39
C LEU A 118 -5.58 7.78 -11.90
N PRO A 119 -6.69 8.26 -12.49
CA PRO A 119 -7.33 9.47 -11.99
C PRO A 119 -7.99 9.20 -10.63
N TYR A 120 -7.84 10.15 -9.72
CA TYR A 120 -8.63 10.23 -8.50
C TYR A 120 -10.03 10.75 -8.84
N THR A 121 -11.04 10.02 -8.39
CA THR A 121 -12.45 10.27 -8.67
C THR A 121 -13.27 10.23 -7.38
N PRO A 122 -14.51 10.74 -7.37
CA PRO A 122 -15.39 10.60 -6.21
C PRO A 122 -15.58 9.15 -5.76
N GLN A 123 -15.65 8.21 -6.73
CA GLN A 123 -15.73 6.78 -6.43
C GLN A 123 -14.45 6.26 -5.78
N ALA A 124 -13.29 6.77 -6.17
CA ALA A 124 -12.02 6.42 -5.54
C ALA A 124 -11.95 6.92 -4.08
N ALA A 125 -12.52 8.10 -3.80
CA ALA A 125 -12.62 8.62 -2.44
C ALA A 125 -13.48 7.71 -1.55
N VAL A 126 -14.68 7.36 -2.02
CA VAL A 126 -15.58 6.43 -1.31
C VAL A 126 -14.91 5.07 -1.10
N GLN A 127 -14.20 4.55 -2.10
CA GLN A 127 -13.49 3.28 -1.96
C GLN A 127 -12.35 3.37 -0.93
N ALA A 128 -11.62 4.49 -0.89
CA ALA A 128 -10.55 4.68 0.10
C ALA A 128 -11.09 4.71 1.54
N GLU A 129 -12.24 5.37 1.77
CA GLU A 129 -12.93 5.36 3.06
C GLU A 129 -13.36 3.95 3.48
N ASN A 130 -13.97 3.20 2.55
CA ASN A 130 -14.35 1.82 2.79
C ASN A 130 -13.13 0.93 3.08
N ASP A 131 -12.03 1.12 2.34
CA ASP A 131 -10.79 0.38 2.56
C ASP A 131 -10.20 0.66 3.94
N ILE A 132 -10.27 1.90 4.44
CA ILE A 132 -9.85 2.25 5.80
C ILE A 132 -10.71 1.52 6.84
N ALA A 133 -12.03 1.51 6.66
CA ALA A 133 -12.94 0.80 7.56
C ALA A 133 -12.68 -0.72 7.54
N ASP A 134 -12.48 -1.30 6.36
CA ASP A 134 -12.15 -2.72 6.20
C ASP A 134 -10.80 -3.08 6.83
N VAL A 135 -9.79 -2.22 6.69
CA VAL A 135 -8.50 -2.38 7.38
C VAL A 135 -8.73 -2.44 8.89
N LEU A 136 -9.45 -1.47 9.45
CA LEU A 136 -9.75 -1.43 10.89
C LEU A 136 -10.48 -2.70 11.34
N GLY A 137 -11.46 -3.17 10.57
CA GLY A 137 -12.16 -4.42 10.82
C GLY A 137 -11.23 -5.63 10.84
N VAL A 138 -10.30 -5.72 9.89
CA VAL A 138 -9.33 -6.81 9.84
C VAL A 138 -8.35 -6.75 11.01
N ILE A 139 -7.72 -5.61 11.30
CA ILE A 139 -6.67 -5.55 12.33
C ILE A 139 -7.24 -5.78 13.74
N THR A 140 -8.47 -5.33 14.00
CA THR A 140 -9.16 -5.50 15.28
C THR A 140 -9.84 -6.85 15.45
N ALA A 141 -9.93 -7.65 14.38
CA ALA A 141 -10.55 -8.98 14.45
C ALA A 141 -9.85 -9.87 15.51
N PRO A 142 -10.62 -10.58 16.36
CA PRO A 142 -10.05 -11.41 17.42
C PRO A 142 -9.31 -12.64 16.85
N ALA A 143 -9.76 -13.13 15.69
CA ALA A 143 -9.16 -14.25 14.99
C ALA A 143 -8.56 -13.79 13.66
N SER A 144 -7.47 -14.45 13.27
CA SER A 144 -6.84 -14.20 11.97
C SER A 144 -7.81 -14.55 10.82
N PRO A 145 -7.86 -13.73 9.75
CA PRO A 145 -8.58 -14.06 8.53
C PRO A 145 -8.16 -15.41 7.93
N PRO A 146 -9.04 -16.05 7.12
CA PRO A 146 -8.76 -17.31 6.47
C PRO A 146 -7.54 -17.23 5.56
N ARG A 147 -6.90 -18.37 5.33
CA ARG A 147 -5.79 -18.50 4.39
C ARG A 147 -6.30 -18.32 2.97
N LEU A 148 -5.55 -17.60 2.14
CA LEU A 148 -5.75 -17.64 0.69
C LEU A 148 -5.40 -19.03 0.15
N PRO A 149 -5.83 -19.43 -1.06
CA PRO A 149 -5.35 -20.66 -1.68
C PRO A 149 -3.82 -20.69 -1.73
N GLN A 150 -3.22 -21.84 -1.41
CA GLN A 150 -1.76 -21.99 -1.33
C GLN A 150 -1.02 -21.54 -2.60
N SER A 151 -1.65 -21.69 -3.78
CA SER A 151 -1.14 -21.20 -5.06
C SER A 151 -0.88 -19.69 -5.08
N ARG A 152 -1.64 -18.90 -4.33
CA ARG A 152 -1.45 -17.45 -4.15
C ARG A 152 -0.40 -17.08 -3.11
N CYS A 153 0.06 -18.05 -2.32
CA CYS A 153 1.07 -17.84 -1.27
C CYS A 153 2.50 -18.18 -1.74
N ARG A 154 2.68 -18.65 -2.97
CA ARG A 154 4.01 -18.98 -3.51
C ARG A 154 4.93 -17.75 -3.50
N GLY A 155 6.07 -17.86 -2.82
CA GLY A 155 7.04 -16.76 -2.66
C GLY A 155 6.61 -15.67 -1.66
N CYS A 156 5.51 -15.87 -0.92
CA CYS A 156 5.14 -15.00 0.19
C CYS A 156 6.08 -15.23 1.37
N SER A 157 6.59 -14.16 1.99
CA SER A 157 7.43 -14.25 3.19
C SER A 157 6.72 -14.85 4.41
N TYR A 158 5.39 -14.90 4.40
CA TYR A 158 4.56 -15.49 5.47
C TYR A 158 4.23 -16.96 5.20
N PHE A 159 4.76 -17.56 4.13
CA PHE A 159 4.36 -18.89 3.70
C PHE A 159 4.56 -19.93 4.80
N ASP A 160 5.75 -19.99 5.39
CA ASP A 160 6.08 -20.97 6.44
C ASP A 160 5.15 -20.80 7.64
N TYR A 161 4.93 -19.57 8.11
CA TYR A 161 3.98 -19.32 9.19
C TYR A 161 2.55 -19.76 8.86
N CYS A 162 2.12 -19.64 7.60
CA CYS A 162 0.74 -19.95 7.21
C CYS A 162 0.53 -21.40 6.80
N TRP A 163 1.58 -22.14 6.42
CA TRP A 163 1.46 -23.46 5.78
C TRP A 163 2.43 -24.53 6.30
N SER A 164 3.32 -24.19 7.23
CA SER A 164 4.00 -25.21 8.04
C SER A 164 3.03 -25.70 9.12
N ASP A 165 2.86 -27.02 9.19
CA ASP A 165 2.08 -27.69 10.23
C ASP A 165 2.82 -27.69 11.58
#